data_AF-A0A9D6YZH3-F1
#
_entry.id   AF-A0A9D6YZH3-F1
#
_cell.length_a   1.000
_cell.length_b   1.000
_cell.length_c   1.000
_cell.angle_alpha   90.00
_cell.angle_beta   90.00
_cell.angle_gamma   90.00
#
_symmetry.space_group_name_H-M   'P 1'
#
loop_
_entity.id
_entity.type
_entity.pdbx_description
1 polymer ?
#
loop_
_entity_poly.entity_id
_entity_poly.type
_entity_poly.pdbx_seq_one_letter_code
_entity_poly.pdbx_strand_id
1 'polypeptide(L)'
;MSSTLKSMKALADPNRLRILLLLEQEELSVAELQDILATGQSTISTHLSQLKAAGLVEDRRNGKNILYRMMEQPDALLGLMHAAEQEMEECAHDRQALQLALQRRGDRMRAYFDELAGKFGKHYVPGRSWKGLAETLLKLMPPLVIADLGAGEGTFSQLLAQRAEKVIAVDNSDRMVEFGAELSRSHGIHNLEYRKGDLETPPIEDGSVDLAFFSQSLHHAQHPSKAVAEAFRILKPGGRIAVLDLKRHHFEEARELYADLWLGFTEAELVGFLRKAGFSRVEAAVVHKEDQAPHFETVLVTGEKPAC
;
A
#
# COMPACT_ATOMS: atom_id res chain seq x y z
N MET A 1 -42.14 5.80 -0.53
CA MET A 1 -42.89 4.76 -1.25
C MET A 1 -43.47 5.38 -2.51
N SER A 2 -43.18 4.81 -3.68
CA SER A 2 -43.80 5.22 -4.94
C SER A 2 -45.31 4.98 -4.85
N SER A 3 -46.12 5.91 -5.37
CA SER A 3 -47.56 5.68 -5.47
C SER A 3 -47.81 4.62 -6.54
N THR A 4 -48.53 3.54 -6.22
CA THR A 4 -48.82 2.44 -7.16
C THR A 4 -49.36 2.95 -8.50
N LEU A 5 -50.22 3.98 -8.49
CA LEU A 5 -50.76 4.62 -9.70
C LEU A 5 -49.69 5.32 -10.54
N LYS A 6 -48.71 5.96 -9.90
CA LYS A 6 -47.57 6.58 -10.61
C LYS A 6 -46.69 5.51 -11.24
N SER A 7 -46.45 4.41 -10.53
CA SER A 7 -45.69 3.26 -11.05
C SER A 7 -46.39 2.65 -12.26
N MET A 8 -47.69 2.36 -12.17
CA MET A 8 -48.47 1.81 -13.31
C MET A 8 -48.47 2.76 -14.51
N LYS A 9 -48.64 4.07 -14.31
CA LYS A 9 -48.58 5.06 -15.40
C LYS A 9 -47.20 5.09 -16.06
N ALA A 10 -46.14 4.96 -15.29
CA ALA A 10 -44.78 4.89 -15.81
C ALA A 10 -44.58 3.57 -16.59
N LEU A 11 -45.04 2.44 -16.07
CA LEU A 11 -44.86 1.11 -16.70
C LEU A 11 -45.73 0.86 -17.94
N ALA A 12 -46.76 1.67 -18.18
CA ALA A 12 -47.62 1.54 -19.37
C ALA A 12 -46.91 1.79 -20.71
N ASP A 13 -45.64 2.19 -20.69
CA ASP A 13 -44.81 2.38 -21.89
C ASP A 13 -43.79 1.24 -21.99
N PRO A 14 -43.79 0.48 -23.09
CA PRO A 14 -42.90 -0.65 -23.28
C PRO A 14 -41.42 -0.32 -23.10
N ASN A 15 -40.95 0.86 -23.51
CA ASN A 15 -39.53 1.22 -23.39
C ASN A 15 -39.15 1.51 -21.94
N ARG A 16 -40.05 2.09 -21.13
CA ARG A 16 -39.80 2.29 -19.69
C ARG A 16 -39.76 0.96 -18.94
N LEU A 17 -40.60 0.00 -19.32
CA LEU A 17 -40.57 -1.35 -18.77
C LEU A 17 -39.27 -2.09 -19.17
N ARG A 18 -38.86 -2.06 -20.44
CA ARG A 18 -37.59 -2.63 -20.92
C ARG A 18 -36.38 -2.06 -20.18
N ILE A 19 -36.33 -0.73 -20.00
CA ILE A 19 -35.29 -0.08 -19.21
C ILE A 19 -35.28 -0.61 -17.78
N LEU A 20 -36.43 -0.73 -17.13
CA LEU A 20 -36.49 -1.24 -15.76
C LEU A 20 -36.07 -2.70 -15.63
N LEU A 21 -36.46 -3.57 -16.55
CA LEU A 21 -36.05 -4.98 -16.57
C LEU A 21 -34.53 -5.14 -16.75
N LEU A 22 -33.89 -4.22 -17.47
CA LEU A 22 -32.43 -4.15 -17.57
C LEU A 22 -31.79 -3.63 -16.26
N LEU A 23 -32.38 -2.59 -15.67
CA LEU A 23 -31.91 -1.97 -14.42
C LEU A 23 -32.20 -2.80 -13.16
N GLU A 24 -33.09 -3.79 -13.26
CA GLU A 24 -33.31 -4.83 -12.26
C GLU A 24 -32.11 -5.76 -12.18
N GLN A 25 -31.46 -6.03 -13.31
CA GLN A 25 -30.33 -6.96 -13.39
C GLN A 25 -29.00 -6.27 -13.05
N GLU A 26 -28.76 -5.06 -13.58
CA GLU A 26 -27.47 -4.38 -13.46
C GLU A 26 -27.62 -2.85 -13.43
N GLU A 27 -26.65 -2.16 -12.81
CA GLU A 27 -26.57 -0.70 -12.92
C GLU A 27 -26.01 -0.31 -14.29
N LEU A 28 -26.73 0.55 -15.03
CA LEU A 28 -26.39 0.90 -16.41
C LEU A 28 -26.33 2.41 -16.63
N SER A 29 -25.40 2.84 -17.48
CA SER A 29 -25.35 4.21 -17.99
C SER A 29 -26.33 4.43 -19.15
N VAL A 30 -26.62 5.70 -19.45
CA VAL A 30 -27.41 6.07 -20.64
C VAL A 30 -26.79 5.54 -21.93
N ALA A 31 -25.46 5.53 -22.02
CA ALA A 31 -24.74 5.02 -23.20
C ALA A 31 -24.91 3.50 -23.34
N GLU A 32 -24.82 2.74 -22.23
CA GLU A 32 -25.05 1.29 -22.26
C GLU A 32 -26.51 0.96 -22.59
N LEU A 33 -27.48 1.70 -22.03
CA LEU A 33 -28.89 1.55 -22.37
C LEU A 33 -29.16 1.89 -23.85
N GLN A 34 -28.47 2.89 -24.40
CA GLN A 34 -28.54 3.23 -25.83
C GLN A 34 -28.02 2.10 -26.70
N ASP A 35 -26.88 1.52 -26.33
CA ASP A 35 -26.28 0.41 -27.07
C ASP A 35 -27.17 -0.85 -27.01
N ILE A 36 -27.80 -1.12 -25.86
CA ILE A 36 -28.67 -2.28 -25.65
C ILE A 36 -30.01 -2.12 -26.38
N LEU A 37 -30.68 -0.97 -26.21
CA LEU A 37 -32.04 -0.74 -26.72
C LEU A 37 -32.06 -0.14 -28.14
N ALA A 38 -30.90 0.10 -28.74
CA ALA A 38 -30.73 0.75 -30.05
C ALA A 38 -31.53 2.06 -30.19
N THR A 39 -31.69 2.80 -29.09
CA THR A 39 -32.55 3.99 -28.98
C THR A 39 -31.71 5.23 -28.67
N GLY A 40 -32.08 6.39 -29.22
CA GLY A 40 -31.32 7.63 -29.04
C GLY A 40 -31.18 8.08 -27.58
N GLN A 41 -30.03 8.67 -27.25
CA GLN A 41 -29.67 9.13 -25.90
C GLN A 41 -30.71 10.06 -25.26
N SER A 42 -31.30 10.98 -26.04
CA SER A 42 -32.30 11.94 -25.57
C SER A 42 -33.59 11.25 -25.10
N THR A 43 -34.02 10.23 -25.84
CA THR A 43 -35.21 9.43 -25.54
C THR A 43 -35.00 8.63 -24.25
N ILE A 44 -33.86 7.95 -24.12
CA ILE A 44 -33.52 7.19 -22.90
C ILE A 44 -33.44 8.11 -21.69
N SER A 45 -32.79 9.27 -21.82
CA SER A 45 -32.69 10.24 -20.73
C SER A 45 -34.06 10.76 -20.27
N THR A 46 -35.00 10.92 -21.21
CA THR A 46 -36.38 11.32 -20.89
C THR A 46 -37.11 10.21 -20.15
N HIS A 47 -36.99 8.96 -20.60
CA HIS A 47 -37.58 7.81 -19.91
C HIS A 47 -37.03 7.64 -18.49
N LEU A 48 -35.71 7.71 -18.31
CA LEU A 48 -35.07 7.62 -16.98
C LEU A 48 -35.52 8.75 -16.05
N SER A 49 -35.72 9.97 -16.58
CA SER A 49 -36.23 11.10 -15.80
C SER A 49 -37.66 10.85 -15.30
N GLN A 50 -38.51 10.25 -16.13
CA GLN A 50 -39.87 9.88 -15.77
C GLN A 50 -39.90 8.73 -14.75
N LEU A 51 -39.06 7.70 -14.95
CA LEU A 51 -38.90 6.59 -14.02
C LEU A 51 -38.41 7.07 -12.65
N LYS A 52 -37.46 8.02 -12.63
CA LYS A 52 -36.95 8.64 -11.40
C LYS A 52 -38.04 9.44 -10.69
N ALA A 53 -38.81 10.24 -11.43
CA ALA A 53 -39.95 10.99 -10.88
C ALA A 53 -41.06 10.08 -10.32
N ALA A 54 -41.19 8.86 -10.85
CA ALA A 54 -42.08 7.83 -10.33
C ALA A 54 -41.51 7.08 -9.09
N GLY A 55 -40.23 7.27 -8.76
CA GLY A 55 -39.54 6.56 -7.67
C GLY A 55 -39.24 5.10 -8.00
N LEU A 56 -39.05 4.77 -9.29
CA LEU A 56 -38.74 3.43 -9.77
C LEU A 56 -37.24 3.22 -9.98
N VAL A 57 -36.51 4.30 -10.25
CA VAL A 57 -35.05 4.26 -10.41
C VAL A 57 -34.41 5.36 -9.58
N GLU A 58 -33.16 5.13 -9.20
CA GLU A 58 -32.27 6.14 -8.68
C GLU A 58 -30.97 6.15 -9.49
N ASP A 59 -30.17 7.20 -9.29
CA ASP A 59 -28.91 7.36 -10.01
C ASP A 59 -27.76 7.78 -9.10
N ARG A 60 -26.55 7.45 -9.54
CA ARG A 60 -25.31 7.89 -8.93
C ARG A 60 -24.30 8.28 -10.00
N ARG A 61 -23.47 9.28 -9.67
CA ARG A 61 -22.39 9.71 -10.56
C ARG A 61 -21.24 8.71 -10.53
N ASN A 62 -20.76 8.32 -11.72
CA ASN A 62 -19.57 7.48 -11.89
C ASN A 62 -18.66 8.11 -12.96
N GLY A 63 -17.73 8.95 -12.51
CA GLY A 63 -16.86 9.73 -13.39
C GLY A 63 -17.63 10.71 -14.28
N LYS A 64 -17.49 10.56 -15.61
CA LYS A 64 -18.23 11.35 -16.62
C LYS A 64 -19.65 10.83 -16.87
N ASN A 65 -19.98 9.63 -16.39
CA ASN A 65 -21.27 8.98 -16.61
C ASN A 65 -22.16 9.07 -15.37
N ILE A 66 -23.46 8.86 -15.58
CA ILE A 66 -24.44 8.63 -14.54
C ILE A 66 -24.91 7.19 -14.70
N LEU A 67 -24.86 6.42 -13.61
CA LEU A 67 -25.38 5.06 -13.56
C LEU A 67 -26.75 5.08 -12.89
N TYR A 68 -27.70 4.39 -13.51
CA TYR A 68 -29.05 4.21 -13.01
C TYR A 68 -29.19 2.80 -12.46
N ARG A 69 -30.06 2.63 -11.47
CA ARG A 69 -30.44 1.32 -10.92
C ARG A 69 -31.90 1.32 -10.53
N MET A 70 -32.54 0.15 -10.58
CA MET A 70 -33.89 0.00 -10.09
C MET A 70 -33.91 0.13 -8.56
N MET A 71 -34.84 0.91 -8.02
CA MET A 71 -35.10 0.95 -6.58
C MET A 71 -35.90 -0.28 -6.17
N GLU A 72 -35.78 -0.73 -4.92
CA GLU A 72 -36.59 -1.82 -4.38
C GLU A 72 -38.10 -1.55 -4.55
N GLN A 73 -38.81 -2.49 -5.18
CA GLN A 73 -40.23 -2.39 -5.48
C GLN A 73 -41.02 -3.51 -4.77
N PRO A 74 -42.33 -3.31 -4.48
CA PRO A 74 -43.17 -4.36 -3.94
C PRO A 74 -43.28 -5.56 -4.89
N ASP A 75 -43.34 -6.78 -4.35
CA ASP A 75 -43.47 -8.03 -5.11
C ASP A 75 -44.61 -8.02 -6.13
N ALA A 76 -45.73 -7.37 -5.80
CA ALA A 76 -46.87 -7.23 -6.71
C ALA A 76 -46.51 -6.47 -8.00
N LEU A 77 -45.65 -5.46 -7.91
CA LEU A 77 -45.20 -4.68 -9.06
C LEU A 77 -44.19 -5.49 -9.89
N LEU A 78 -43.26 -6.18 -9.23
CA LEU A 78 -42.29 -7.06 -9.89
C LEU A 78 -43.00 -8.18 -10.66
N GLY A 79 -44.00 -8.83 -10.04
CA GLY A 79 -44.80 -9.86 -10.69
C GLY A 79 -45.52 -9.37 -11.94
N LEU A 80 -46.04 -8.14 -11.93
CA LEU A 80 -46.65 -7.53 -13.12
C LEU A 80 -45.61 -7.21 -14.21
N MET A 81 -44.42 -6.75 -13.83
CA MET A 81 -43.32 -6.47 -14.77
C MET A 81 -42.87 -7.75 -15.47
N HIS A 82 -42.64 -8.83 -14.72
CA HIS A 82 -42.22 -10.12 -15.28
C HIS A 82 -43.33 -10.78 -16.11
N ALA A 83 -44.61 -10.58 -15.76
CA ALA A 83 -45.71 -11.03 -16.60
C ALA A 83 -45.72 -10.28 -17.95
N ALA A 84 -45.59 -8.95 -17.93
CA ALA A 84 -45.53 -8.13 -19.13
C ALA A 84 -44.28 -8.41 -19.98
N GLU A 85 -43.15 -8.77 -19.36
CA GLU A 85 -41.94 -9.20 -20.07
C GLU A 85 -42.18 -10.40 -21.00
N GLN A 86 -43.07 -11.32 -20.63
CA GLN A 86 -43.40 -12.48 -21.48
C GLN A 86 -44.22 -12.11 -22.71
N GLU A 87 -44.86 -10.94 -22.72
CA GLU A 87 -45.64 -10.43 -23.85
C GLU A 87 -44.77 -9.63 -24.85
N MET A 88 -43.50 -9.39 -24.51
CA MET A 88 -42.59 -8.52 -25.25
C MET A 88 -41.43 -9.31 -25.86
N GLU A 89 -41.45 -9.48 -27.19
CA GLU A 89 -40.42 -10.23 -27.91
C GLU A 89 -39.03 -9.55 -27.80
N GLU A 90 -38.99 -8.22 -27.69
CA GLU A 90 -37.76 -7.44 -27.61
C GLU A 90 -36.97 -7.72 -26.32
N CYS A 91 -37.63 -8.08 -25.23
CA CYS A 91 -36.97 -8.30 -23.93
C CYS A 91 -35.95 -9.45 -23.98
N ALA A 92 -36.19 -10.48 -24.80
CA ALA A 92 -35.22 -11.55 -25.00
C ALA A 92 -33.94 -11.07 -25.68
N HIS A 93 -34.07 -10.18 -26.67
CA HIS A 93 -32.93 -9.56 -27.35
C HIS A 93 -32.17 -8.61 -26.42
N ASP A 94 -32.89 -7.79 -25.67
CA ASP A 94 -32.31 -6.85 -24.71
C ASP A 94 -31.46 -7.57 -23.66
N ARG A 95 -31.92 -8.72 -23.14
CA ARG A 95 -31.13 -9.54 -22.20
C ARG A 95 -29.84 -10.05 -22.82
N GLN A 96 -29.84 -10.47 -24.08
CA GLN A 96 -28.62 -10.90 -24.77
C GLN A 96 -27.66 -9.73 -25.01
N ALA A 97 -28.18 -8.57 -25.43
CA ALA A 97 -27.40 -7.37 -25.63
C ALA A 97 -26.81 -6.85 -24.30
N LEU A 98 -27.53 -6.97 -23.19
CA LEU A 98 -27.02 -6.70 -21.84
C LEU A 98 -25.81 -7.57 -21.53
N GLN A 99 -25.91 -8.89 -21.71
CA GLN A 99 -24.77 -9.80 -21.45
C GLN A 99 -23.53 -9.41 -22.26
N LEU A 100 -23.69 -9.04 -23.53
CA LEU A 100 -22.58 -8.55 -24.37
C LEU A 100 -22.01 -7.22 -23.85
N ALA A 101 -22.85 -6.29 -23.42
CA ALA A 101 -22.41 -5.01 -22.84
C ALA A 101 -21.58 -5.23 -21.56
N LEU A 102 -22.00 -6.16 -20.69
CA LEU A 102 -21.27 -6.53 -19.47
C LEU A 102 -19.93 -7.19 -19.77
N GLN A 103 -19.87 -8.06 -20.78
CA GLN A 103 -18.61 -8.66 -21.26
C GLN A 103 -17.63 -7.58 -21.74
N ARG A 104 -18.10 -6.65 -22.59
CA ARG A 104 -17.29 -5.51 -23.08
C ARG A 104 -16.81 -4.60 -21.95
N ARG A 105 -17.61 -4.43 -20.89
CA ARG A 105 -17.21 -3.70 -19.66
C ARG A 105 -16.05 -4.41 -18.97
N GLY A 106 -16.10 -5.74 -18.85
CA GLY A 106 -15.01 -6.55 -18.31
C GLY A 106 -13.74 -6.55 -19.17
N ASP A 107 -13.87 -6.64 -20.49
CA ASP A 107 -12.73 -6.64 -21.42
C ASP A 107 -11.93 -5.35 -21.37
N ARG A 108 -12.59 -4.19 -21.28
CA ARG A 108 -11.92 -2.89 -21.13
C ARG A 108 -11.07 -2.81 -19.87
N MET A 109 -11.58 -3.35 -18.76
CA MET A 109 -10.83 -3.41 -17.50
C MET A 109 -9.63 -4.34 -17.63
N ARG A 110 -9.79 -5.52 -18.24
CA ARG A 110 -8.67 -6.43 -18.50
C ARG A 110 -7.59 -5.80 -19.37
N ALA A 111 -7.97 -5.20 -20.50
CA ALA A 111 -7.04 -4.53 -21.41
C ALA A 111 -6.24 -3.42 -20.71
N TYR A 112 -6.88 -2.62 -19.83
CA TYR A 112 -6.18 -1.63 -19.00
C TYR A 112 -5.11 -2.27 -18.09
N PHE A 113 -5.42 -3.39 -17.44
CA PHE A 113 -4.46 -4.10 -16.59
C PHE A 113 -3.35 -4.80 -17.41
N ASP A 114 -3.67 -5.33 -18.58
CA ASP A 114 -2.70 -5.93 -19.49
C ASP A 114 -1.71 -4.87 -20.01
N GLU A 115 -2.16 -3.66 -20.32
CA GLU A 115 -1.28 -2.54 -20.70
C GLU A 115 -0.33 -2.07 -19.59
N LEU A 116 -0.65 -2.36 -18.33
CA LEU A 116 0.19 -2.11 -17.17
C LEU A 116 1.22 -3.23 -16.92
N ALA A 117 1.02 -4.41 -17.50
CA ALA A 117 1.95 -5.53 -17.37
C ALA A 117 3.34 -5.16 -17.93
N GLY A 118 4.40 -5.55 -17.22
CA GLY A 118 5.79 -5.24 -17.62
C GLY A 118 6.26 -3.80 -17.34
N LYS A 119 5.38 -2.90 -16.87
CA LYS A 119 5.73 -1.52 -16.48
C LYS A 119 5.84 -1.34 -14.95
N PHE A 120 6.17 -2.42 -14.24
CA PHE A 120 6.22 -2.45 -12.78
C PHE A 120 7.17 -1.36 -12.25
N GLY A 121 6.67 -0.49 -11.36
CA GLY A 121 7.43 0.61 -10.76
C GLY A 121 7.69 1.83 -11.67
N LYS A 122 7.38 1.77 -12.97
CA LYS A 122 7.68 2.87 -13.92
C LYS A 122 6.57 3.92 -14.05
N HIS A 123 5.36 3.60 -13.62
CA HIS A 123 4.21 4.52 -13.66
C HIS A 123 3.55 4.59 -12.29
N TYR A 124 3.12 5.79 -11.90
CA TYR A 124 2.37 6.00 -10.67
C TYR A 124 1.05 5.22 -10.72
N VAL A 125 0.86 4.35 -9.73
CA VAL A 125 -0.41 3.66 -9.47
C VAL A 125 -0.78 3.92 -8.02
N PRO A 126 -1.93 4.56 -7.74
CA PRO A 126 -2.39 4.78 -6.37
C PRO A 126 -2.41 3.47 -5.55
N GLY A 127 -2.01 3.55 -4.28
CA GLY A 127 -2.01 2.41 -3.37
C GLY A 127 -0.83 1.45 -3.48
N ARG A 128 0.16 1.71 -4.35
CA ARG A 128 1.37 0.87 -4.52
C ARG A 128 2.66 1.51 -3.99
N SER A 129 2.58 2.41 -3.01
CA SER A 129 3.78 3.06 -2.48
C SER A 129 4.58 2.12 -1.57
N TRP A 130 5.91 2.22 -1.59
CA TRP A 130 6.78 1.51 -0.65
C TRP A 130 6.44 1.84 0.80
N LYS A 131 6.02 3.08 1.09
CA LYS A 131 5.53 3.47 2.42
C LYS A 131 4.33 2.63 2.87
N GLY A 132 3.30 2.49 2.04
CA GLY A 132 2.10 1.72 2.39
C GLY A 132 2.40 0.23 2.58
N LEU A 133 3.30 -0.32 1.76
CA LEU A 133 3.78 -1.70 1.91
C LEU A 133 4.58 -1.89 3.21
N ALA A 134 5.50 -0.97 3.52
CA ALA A 134 6.30 -1.00 4.74
C ALA A 134 5.40 -0.91 5.99
N GLU A 135 4.44 0.02 6.03
CA GLU A 135 3.47 0.13 7.14
C GLU A 135 2.63 -1.15 7.30
N THR A 136 2.24 -1.79 6.20
CA THR A 136 1.49 -3.06 6.23
C THR A 136 2.35 -4.17 6.81
N LEU A 137 3.58 -4.35 6.32
CA LEU A 137 4.49 -5.38 6.80
C LEU A 137 4.86 -5.16 8.27
N LEU A 138 5.16 -3.92 8.67
CA LEU A 138 5.45 -3.58 10.05
C LEU A 138 4.31 -3.98 10.98
N LYS A 139 3.04 -3.69 10.63
CA LYS A 139 1.87 -4.07 11.45
C LYS A 139 1.69 -5.58 11.61
N LEU A 140 2.15 -6.37 10.64
CA LEU A 140 2.08 -7.83 10.67
C LEU A 140 3.24 -8.47 11.45
N MET A 141 4.32 -7.73 11.72
CA MET A 141 5.43 -8.24 12.52
C MET A 141 4.99 -8.48 13.99
N PRO A 142 5.54 -9.51 14.66
CA PRO A 142 5.40 -9.63 16.10
C PRO A 142 6.02 -8.41 16.78
N PRO A 143 5.50 -7.95 17.94
CA PRO A 143 6.19 -6.97 18.75
C PRO A 143 7.57 -7.50 19.15
N LEU A 144 8.59 -6.68 18.95
CA LEU A 144 9.99 -7.00 19.25
C LEU A 144 10.62 -5.86 20.06
N VAL A 145 11.66 -6.17 20.83
CA VAL A 145 12.60 -5.17 21.38
C VAL A 145 13.68 -4.91 20.33
N ILE A 146 13.77 -3.67 19.84
CA ILE A 146 14.61 -3.30 18.71
C ILE A 146 15.67 -2.27 19.13
N ALA A 147 16.92 -2.46 18.74
CA ALA A 147 17.97 -1.45 18.82
C ALA A 147 18.18 -0.79 17.45
N ASP A 148 18.16 0.54 17.42
CA ASP A 148 18.48 1.36 16.25
C ASP A 148 19.80 2.10 16.52
N LEU A 149 20.89 1.64 15.91
CA LEU A 149 22.26 2.07 16.21
C LEU A 149 22.69 3.16 15.22
N GLY A 150 22.90 4.38 15.72
CA GLY A 150 23.13 5.58 14.90
C GLY A 150 21.81 6.15 14.37
N ALA A 151 20.83 6.32 15.26
CA ALA A 151 19.46 6.66 14.90
C ALA A 151 19.26 8.09 14.34
N GLY A 152 20.21 8.99 14.56
CA GLY A 152 20.08 10.41 14.21
C GLY A 152 18.86 11.04 14.88
N GLU A 153 18.05 11.75 14.09
CA GLU A 153 16.76 12.32 14.55
C GLU A 153 15.66 11.28 14.82
N GLY A 154 15.91 10.00 14.49
CA GLY A 154 15.04 8.86 14.81
C GLY A 154 13.76 8.74 13.99
N THR A 155 13.76 9.25 12.75
CA THR A 155 12.65 9.04 11.80
C THR A 155 12.35 7.55 11.59
N PHE A 156 13.38 6.71 11.46
CA PHE A 156 13.23 5.26 11.36
C PHE A 156 12.78 4.64 12.69
N SER A 157 13.35 5.07 13.81
CA SER A 157 12.99 4.57 15.15
C SER A 157 11.51 4.83 15.48
N GLN A 158 10.95 5.98 15.09
CA GLN A 158 9.53 6.31 15.26
C GLN A 158 8.62 5.42 14.41
N LEU A 159 9.05 5.06 13.20
CA LEU A 159 8.30 4.13 12.35
C LEU A 159 8.26 2.73 13.00
N LEU A 160 9.40 2.26 13.52
CA LEU A 160 9.49 0.97 14.22
C LEU A 160 8.61 0.94 15.49
N ALA A 161 8.56 2.04 16.24
CA ALA A 161 7.82 2.16 17.48
C ALA A 161 6.29 1.98 17.31
N GLN A 162 5.74 2.10 16.10
CA GLN A 162 4.32 1.86 15.86
C GLN A 162 3.88 0.41 16.14
N ARG A 163 4.81 -0.55 16.12
CA ARG A 163 4.52 -1.97 16.39
C ARG A 163 5.47 -2.65 17.36
N ALA A 164 6.69 -2.15 17.51
CA ALA A 164 7.68 -2.72 18.42
C ALA A 164 7.15 -2.77 19.87
N GLU A 165 7.60 -3.75 20.64
CA GLU A 165 7.41 -3.74 22.09
C GLU A 165 8.17 -2.56 22.69
N LYS A 166 9.41 -2.37 22.23
CA LYS A 166 10.28 -1.26 22.62
C LYS A 166 11.30 -0.98 21.53
N VAL A 167 11.62 0.29 21.29
CA VAL A 167 12.73 0.72 20.44
C VAL A 167 13.74 1.47 21.32
N ILE A 168 15.01 1.09 21.22
CA ILE A 168 16.14 1.78 21.84
C ILE A 168 16.95 2.43 20.72
N ALA A 169 16.79 3.75 20.57
CA ALA A 169 17.53 4.55 19.61
C ALA A 169 18.84 5.05 20.25
N VAL A 170 19.98 4.73 19.65
CA VAL A 170 21.30 5.14 20.13
C VAL A 170 21.91 6.13 19.16
N ASP A 171 22.37 7.27 19.67
CA ASP A 171 23.10 8.25 18.88
C ASP A 171 24.22 8.90 19.72
N ASN A 172 25.33 9.29 19.07
CA ASN A 172 26.48 9.85 19.77
C ASN A 172 26.34 11.35 20.06
N SER A 173 25.40 12.03 19.39
CA SER A 173 25.16 13.46 19.53
C SER A 173 24.11 13.74 20.60
N ASP A 174 24.49 14.50 21.64
CA ASP A 174 23.56 14.99 22.67
C ASP A 174 22.34 15.67 22.06
N ARG A 175 22.58 16.49 21.04
CA ARG A 175 21.53 17.27 20.36
C ARG A 175 20.53 16.38 19.62
N MET A 176 21.00 15.30 18.98
CA MET A 176 20.12 14.36 18.27
C MET A 176 19.25 13.58 19.25
N VAL A 177 19.85 13.12 20.36
CA VAL A 177 19.15 12.43 21.45
C VAL A 177 18.08 13.31 22.07
N GLU A 178 18.42 14.56 22.42
CA GLU A 178 17.47 15.53 22.97
C GLU A 178 16.32 15.81 22.01
N PHE A 179 16.63 16.13 20.75
CA PHE A 179 15.64 16.41 19.72
C PHE A 179 14.72 15.22 19.45
N GLY A 180 15.27 14.02 19.26
CA GLY A 180 14.51 12.81 19.01
C GLY A 180 13.59 12.44 20.19
N ALA A 181 14.07 12.62 21.42
CA ALA A 181 13.27 12.37 22.63
C ALA A 181 12.11 13.37 22.77
N GLU A 182 12.32 14.64 22.44
CA GLU A 182 11.26 15.66 22.42
C GLU A 182 10.22 15.35 21.33
N LEU A 183 10.70 15.01 20.12
CA LEU A 183 9.84 14.65 19.00
C LEU A 183 8.97 13.44 19.31
N SER A 184 9.56 12.37 19.87
CA SER A 184 8.85 11.18 20.34
C SER A 184 7.76 11.51 21.36
N ARG A 185 8.07 12.39 22.33
CA ARG A 185 7.10 12.86 23.34
C ARG A 185 5.94 13.62 22.69
N SER A 186 6.23 14.50 21.73
CA SER A 186 5.20 15.30 21.04
C SER A 186 4.25 14.43 20.20
N HIS A 187 4.75 13.31 19.66
CA HIS A 187 3.95 12.33 18.92
C HIS A 187 3.25 11.29 19.81
N GLY A 188 3.40 11.36 21.14
CA GLY A 188 2.79 10.40 22.07
C GLY A 188 3.38 8.98 21.96
N ILE A 189 4.62 8.85 21.51
CA ILE A 189 5.30 7.57 21.38
C ILE A 189 6.00 7.26 22.71
N HIS A 190 5.49 6.27 23.44
CA HIS A 190 5.92 5.92 24.80
C HIS A 190 6.92 4.74 24.86
N ASN A 191 7.00 3.96 23.79
CA ASN A 191 7.84 2.76 23.68
C ASN A 191 9.14 3.03 22.88
N LEU A 192 9.50 4.29 22.66
CA LEU A 192 10.76 4.70 22.03
C LEU A 192 11.64 5.43 23.06
N GLU A 193 12.82 4.87 23.33
CA GLU A 193 13.79 5.41 24.26
C GLU A 193 15.05 5.84 23.50
N TYR A 194 15.45 7.11 23.63
CA TYR A 194 16.71 7.60 23.11
C TYR A 194 17.82 7.49 24.17
N ARG A 195 18.99 7.02 23.76
CA ARG A 195 20.18 6.91 24.60
C ARG A 195 21.39 7.53 23.93
N LYS A 196 22.10 8.38 24.67
CA LYS A 196 23.43 8.84 24.25
C LYS A 196 24.41 7.67 24.29
N GLY A 197 25.03 7.36 23.16
CA GLY A 197 26.00 6.27 23.08
C GLY A 197 26.69 6.16 21.73
N ASP A 198 27.84 5.49 21.73
CA ASP A 198 28.56 5.15 20.52
C ASP A 198 28.10 3.78 20.00
N LEU A 199 27.91 3.63 18.69
CA LEU A 199 27.49 2.35 18.09
C LEU A 199 28.54 1.23 18.23
N GLU A 200 29.79 1.55 18.54
CA GLU A 200 30.87 0.61 18.86
C GLU A 200 30.95 0.25 20.34
N THR A 201 30.15 0.89 21.20
CA THR A 201 29.96 0.56 22.63
C THR A 201 28.58 1.05 23.08
N PRO A 202 27.49 0.50 22.53
CA PRO A 202 26.15 1.02 22.79
C PRO A 202 25.76 0.75 24.26
N PRO A 203 25.09 1.69 24.93
CA PRO A 203 24.63 1.57 26.32
C PRO A 203 23.38 0.67 26.40
N ILE A 204 23.55 -0.59 25.98
CA ILE A 204 22.53 -1.62 25.90
C ILE A 204 23.10 -2.90 26.52
N GLU A 205 22.30 -3.55 27.35
CA GLU A 205 22.66 -4.79 28.04
C GLU A 205 22.83 -5.96 27.08
N ASP A 206 23.71 -6.89 27.43
CA ASP A 206 23.93 -8.14 26.69
C ASP A 206 22.63 -8.93 26.55
N GLY A 207 22.37 -9.48 25.36
CA GLY A 207 21.23 -10.37 25.17
C GLY A 207 19.87 -9.76 25.50
N SER A 208 19.69 -8.45 25.34
CA SER A 208 18.47 -7.73 25.74
C SER A 208 17.53 -7.38 24.59
N VAL A 209 18.01 -7.39 23.34
CA VAL A 209 17.21 -7.02 22.16
C VAL A 209 16.99 -8.18 21.20
N ASP A 210 15.87 -8.18 20.47
CA ASP A 210 15.52 -9.22 19.49
C ASP A 210 16.06 -8.88 18.09
N LEU A 211 16.22 -7.59 17.79
CA LEU A 211 16.65 -7.08 16.49
C LEU A 211 17.54 -5.86 16.66
N ALA A 212 18.65 -5.81 15.92
CA ALA A 212 19.55 -4.66 15.86
C ALA A 212 19.66 -4.15 14.42
N PHE A 213 19.50 -2.84 14.25
CA PHE A 213 19.62 -2.17 12.97
C PHE A 213 20.82 -1.24 12.92
N PHE A 214 21.49 -1.25 11.77
CA PHE A 214 22.28 -0.13 11.29
C PHE A 214 21.59 0.39 10.03
N SER A 215 20.96 1.56 10.10
CA SER A 215 20.28 2.17 8.95
C SER A 215 21.04 3.43 8.56
N GLN A 216 21.83 3.35 7.49
CA GLN A 216 22.68 4.45 7.00
C GLN A 216 23.58 5.02 8.11
N SER A 217 24.20 4.15 8.91
CA SER A 217 24.96 4.56 10.10
C SER A 217 26.29 3.83 10.29
N LEU A 218 26.45 2.63 9.72
CA LEU A 218 27.66 1.83 9.94
C LEU A 218 28.89 2.46 9.26
N HIS A 219 28.69 3.18 8.16
CA HIS A 219 29.75 3.92 7.46
C HIS A 219 30.30 5.14 8.22
N HIS A 220 29.66 5.53 9.34
CA HIS A 220 30.21 6.52 10.28
C HIS A 220 31.00 5.89 11.43
N ALA A 221 31.03 4.56 11.56
CA ALA A 221 31.83 3.88 12.57
C ALA A 221 33.33 4.01 12.28
N GLN A 222 34.16 4.26 13.30
CA GLN A 222 35.61 4.21 13.14
C GLN A 222 36.07 2.77 12.85
N HIS A 223 35.42 1.81 13.49
CA HIS A 223 35.67 0.38 13.38
C HIS A 223 34.35 -0.37 13.12
N PRO A 224 33.86 -0.45 11.86
CA PRO A 224 32.60 -1.12 11.53
C PRO A 224 32.50 -2.56 12.04
N SER A 225 33.59 -3.33 11.95
CA SER A 225 33.63 -4.70 12.48
C SER A 225 33.41 -4.79 13.99
N LYS A 226 33.76 -3.74 14.77
CA LYS A 226 33.54 -3.69 16.21
C LYS A 226 32.09 -3.33 16.52
N ALA A 227 31.51 -2.38 15.79
CA ALA A 227 30.08 -2.05 15.90
C ALA A 227 29.19 -3.28 15.63
N VAL A 228 29.49 -4.05 14.59
CA VAL A 228 28.79 -5.32 14.30
C VAL A 228 28.97 -6.35 15.43
N ALA A 229 30.14 -6.41 16.06
CA ALA A 229 30.37 -7.29 17.21
C ALA A 229 29.55 -6.86 18.44
N GLU A 230 29.38 -5.56 18.67
CA GLU A 230 28.52 -5.06 19.74
C GLU A 230 27.03 -5.33 19.45
N ALA A 231 26.59 -5.20 18.20
CA ALA A 231 25.26 -5.63 17.80
C ALA A 231 25.05 -7.12 18.10
N PHE A 232 26.06 -7.96 17.86
CA PHE A 232 26.02 -9.37 18.27
C PHE A 232 25.92 -9.55 19.79
N ARG A 233 26.67 -8.76 20.59
CA ARG A 233 26.62 -8.82 22.06
C ARG A 233 25.22 -8.53 22.61
N ILE A 234 24.58 -7.45 22.14
CA ILE A 234 23.29 -6.98 22.67
C ILE A 234 22.11 -7.87 22.24
N LEU A 235 22.25 -8.62 21.15
CA LEU A 235 21.20 -9.50 20.65
C LEU A 235 21.00 -10.73 21.54
N LYS A 236 19.74 -11.09 21.81
CA LYS A 236 19.36 -12.39 22.39
C LYS A 236 19.82 -13.54 21.48
N PRO A 237 20.00 -14.77 22.02
CA PRO A 237 20.09 -15.96 21.18
C PRO A 237 18.87 -16.06 20.24
N GLY A 238 19.09 -16.34 18.96
CA GLY A 238 18.06 -16.30 17.92
C GLY A 238 17.68 -14.88 17.45
N GLY A 239 18.27 -13.83 18.03
CA GLY A 239 18.10 -12.45 17.58
C GLY A 239 18.72 -12.20 16.22
N ARG A 240 18.29 -11.13 15.53
CA ARG A 240 18.72 -10.82 14.17
C ARG A 240 19.37 -9.45 14.06
N ILE A 241 20.24 -9.31 13.06
CA ILE A 241 20.82 -8.03 12.65
C ILE A 241 20.35 -7.68 11.23
N ALA A 242 20.17 -6.39 10.97
CA ALA A 242 20.03 -5.86 9.63
C ALA A 242 20.91 -4.61 9.46
N VAL A 243 21.77 -4.64 8.46
CA VAL A 243 22.61 -3.51 8.03
C VAL A 243 22.08 -3.05 6.69
N LEU A 244 21.52 -1.85 6.64
CA LEU A 244 21.07 -1.18 5.42
C LEU A 244 21.95 0.03 5.19
N ASP A 245 22.96 -0.11 4.33
CA ASP A 245 24.03 0.87 4.18
C ASP A 245 24.40 1.11 2.70
N LEU A 246 25.20 2.13 2.43
CA LEU A 246 25.66 2.45 1.08
C LEU A 246 26.56 1.32 0.55
N LYS A 247 26.31 0.92 -0.69
CA LYS A 247 27.26 0.13 -1.48
C LYS A 247 28.48 0.99 -1.74
N ARG A 248 29.66 0.36 -1.77
CA ARG A 248 30.92 1.03 -2.07
C ARG A 248 30.81 1.93 -3.32
N HIS A 249 31.21 3.18 -3.16
CA HIS A 249 31.27 4.19 -4.21
C HIS A 249 32.59 4.96 -4.19
N HIS A 250 32.77 5.84 -5.18
CA HIS A 250 33.97 6.67 -5.36
C HIS A 250 33.69 8.17 -5.25
N PHE A 251 32.47 8.55 -4.83
CA PHE A 251 32.09 9.94 -4.60
C PHE A 251 32.70 10.45 -3.28
N GLU A 252 33.91 11.04 -3.36
CA GLU A 252 34.71 11.48 -2.21
C GLU A 252 34.09 12.68 -1.48
N GLU A 253 33.32 13.52 -2.18
CA GLU A 253 32.63 14.68 -1.60
C GLU A 253 31.65 14.28 -0.47
N ALA A 254 31.19 13.02 -0.44
CA ALA A 254 30.37 12.49 0.64
C ALA A 254 31.03 12.64 2.03
N ARG A 255 32.37 12.61 2.12
CA ARG A 255 33.09 12.79 3.38
C ARG A 255 32.89 14.18 3.97
N GLU A 256 32.82 15.20 3.12
CA GLU A 256 32.64 16.59 3.54
C GLU A 256 31.15 16.93 3.70
N LEU A 257 30.30 16.41 2.80
CA LEU A 257 28.86 16.69 2.78
C LEU A 257 28.09 15.95 3.88
N TYR A 258 28.46 14.70 4.15
CA TYR A 258 27.72 13.79 5.03
C TYR A 258 28.56 13.25 6.20
N ALA A 259 29.84 13.63 6.30
CA ALA A 259 30.76 13.15 7.31
C ALA A 259 31.03 11.62 7.24
N ASP A 260 31.01 11.06 6.03
CA ASP A 260 31.28 9.64 5.80
C ASP A 260 32.73 9.30 6.12
N LEU A 261 32.94 8.34 7.04
CA LEU A 261 34.27 7.75 7.25
C LEU A 261 34.55 6.67 6.21
N TRP A 262 33.52 5.95 5.78
CA TRP A 262 33.59 4.92 4.75
C TRP A 262 32.69 5.30 3.58
N LEU A 263 33.20 5.23 2.35
CA LEU A 263 32.42 5.49 1.13
C LEU A 263 31.61 4.25 0.73
N GLY A 264 30.78 3.76 1.65
CA GLY A 264 30.05 2.51 1.57
C GLY A 264 30.91 1.25 1.65
N PHE A 265 30.24 0.10 1.56
CA PHE A 265 30.85 -1.22 1.72
C PHE A 265 30.54 -2.13 0.54
N THR A 266 31.41 -3.11 0.31
CA THR A 266 31.06 -4.26 -0.53
C THR A 266 30.22 -5.25 0.27
N GLU A 267 29.38 -6.04 -0.41
CA GLU A 267 28.62 -7.12 0.22
C GLU A 267 29.56 -8.09 0.96
N ALA A 268 30.72 -8.42 0.37
CA ALA A 268 31.71 -9.31 0.97
C ALA A 268 32.30 -8.79 2.29
N GLU A 269 32.52 -7.48 2.41
CA GLU A 269 33.02 -6.87 3.65
C GLU A 269 31.99 -6.96 4.76
N LEU A 270 30.74 -6.59 4.48
CA LEU A 270 29.66 -6.68 5.46
C LEU A 270 29.39 -8.12 5.90
N VAL A 271 29.33 -9.06 4.94
CA VAL A 271 29.23 -10.49 5.24
C VAL A 271 30.41 -10.96 6.08
N GLY A 272 31.62 -10.48 5.78
CA GLY A 272 32.83 -10.74 6.55
C GLY A 272 32.73 -10.27 8.00
N PHE A 273 32.25 -9.04 8.22
CA PHE A 273 32.04 -8.50 9.58
C PHE A 273 31.02 -9.34 10.35
N LEU A 274 29.88 -9.68 9.75
CA LEU A 274 28.84 -10.48 10.40
C LEU A 274 29.35 -11.89 10.75
N ARG A 275 30.01 -12.57 9.81
CA ARG A 275 30.57 -13.92 10.06
C ARG A 275 31.65 -13.90 11.14
N LYS A 276 32.53 -12.88 11.12
CA LYS A 276 33.56 -12.71 12.14
C LYS A 276 32.98 -12.48 13.54
N ALA A 277 31.86 -11.78 13.63
CA ALA A 277 31.15 -11.57 14.90
C ALA A 277 30.38 -12.82 15.40
N GLY A 278 30.18 -13.83 14.55
CA GLY A 278 29.51 -15.09 14.91
C GLY A 278 28.07 -15.23 14.38
N PHE A 279 27.60 -14.33 13.50
CA PHE A 279 26.29 -14.48 12.88
C PHE A 279 26.25 -15.66 11.91
N SER A 280 25.12 -16.35 11.91
CA SER A 280 24.74 -17.42 10.99
C SER A 280 23.69 -16.93 10.00
N ARG A 281 23.38 -17.74 8.96
CA ARG A 281 22.36 -17.43 7.93
C ARG A 281 22.51 -16.01 7.35
N VAL A 282 23.75 -15.66 7.01
CA VAL A 282 24.06 -14.32 6.51
C VAL A 282 23.66 -14.20 5.05
N GLU A 283 22.80 -13.24 4.74
CA GLU A 283 22.32 -12.93 3.39
C GLU A 283 22.67 -11.48 3.06
N ALA A 284 23.02 -11.21 1.80
CA ALA A 284 23.34 -9.87 1.31
C ALA A 284 22.70 -9.65 -0.06
N ALA A 285 22.20 -8.44 -0.30
CA ALA A 285 21.69 -8.02 -1.59
C ALA A 285 21.79 -6.50 -1.77
N VAL A 286 22.04 -6.06 -3.00
CA VAL A 286 21.75 -4.67 -3.42
C VAL A 286 20.25 -4.52 -3.57
N VAL A 287 19.63 -3.66 -2.75
CA VAL A 287 18.16 -3.53 -2.67
C VAL A 287 17.62 -2.28 -3.35
N HIS A 288 18.46 -1.28 -3.57
CA HIS A 288 18.05 -0.06 -4.24
C HIS A 288 19.21 0.59 -4.98
N LYS A 289 18.88 1.33 -6.04
CA LYS A 289 19.78 2.24 -6.74
C LYS A 289 19.02 3.53 -6.99
N GLU A 290 19.60 4.65 -6.58
CA GLU A 290 18.99 5.96 -6.76
C GLU A 290 18.95 6.39 -8.24
N ASP A 291 17.83 6.98 -8.63
CA ASP A 291 17.63 7.50 -9.98
C ASP A 291 18.41 8.81 -10.23
N GLN A 292 18.79 9.52 -9.18
CA GLN A 292 19.51 10.79 -9.26
C GLN A 292 21.01 10.61 -9.05
N ALA A 293 21.82 11.43 -9.71
CA ALA A 293 23.26 11.47 -9.48
C ALA A 293 23.55 11.79 -7.99
N PRO A 294 24.53 11.13 -7.35
CA PRO A 294 25.57 10.27 -7.94
C PRO A 294 25.17 8.79 -8.14
N HIS A 295 23.88 8.45 -8.04
CA HIS A 295 23.32 7.11 -8.20
C HIS A 295 23.81 6.14 -7.14
N PHE A 296 23.75 6.54 -5.88
CA PHE A 296 24.07 5.67 -4.77
C PHE A 296 23.26 4.36 -4.85
N GLU A 297 23.92 3.27 -4.50
CA GLU A 297 23.29 1.96 -4.37
C GLU A 297 23.24 1.63 -2.88
N THR A 298 22.16 0.98 -2.44
CA THR A 298 22.00 0.54 -1.05
C THR A 298 22.14 -0.98 -0.98
N VAL A 299 22.97 -1.45 -0.05
CA VAL A 299 23.12 -2.86 0.28
C VAL A 299 22.37 -3.16 1.58
N LEU A 300 21.60 -4.23 1.58
CA LEU A 300 21.04 -4.84 2.77
C LEU A 300 21.82 -6.12 3.08
N VAL A 301 22.29 -6.24 4.33
CA VAL A 301 22.83 -7.49 4.86
C VAL A 301 22.09 -7.87 6.13
N THR A 302 21.67 -9.13 6.24
CA THR A 302 21.01 -9.67 7.43
C THR A 302 21.79 -10.84 7.99
N GLY A 303 21.56 -11.15 9.26
CA GLY A 303 22.12 -12.33 9.92
C GLY A 303 21.38 -12.71 11.19
N GLU A 304 21.58 -13.94 11.64
CA GLU A 304 20.94 -14.50 12.84
C GLU A 304 22.01 -14.91 13.86
N LYS A 305 21.89 -14.42 15.09
CA LYS A 305 22.67 -14.89 16.23
C LYS A 305 22.21 -16.31 16.56
N PRO A 306 23.10 -17.32 16.57
CA PRO A 306 22.70 -18.70 16.86
C PRO A 306 21.89 -18.81 18.16
N ALA A 307 20.85 -19.64 18.14
CA ALA A 307 19.97 -19.86 19.28
C ALA A 307 20.65 -20.65 20.43
N CYS A 308 21.69 -21.43 20.10
CA CYS A 308 22.59 -22.18 20.97
C CYS A 308 23.93 -22.35 20.25
#